data_AF-A0A101UZQ0-F1
#
_entry.id   AF-A0A101UZQ0-F1
#
_cell.length_a   1.000
_cell.length_b   1.000
_cell.length_c   1.000
_cell.angle_alpha   90.00
_cell.angle_beta   90.00
_cell.angle_gamma   90.00
#
_symmetry.space_group_name_H-M   'P 1'
#
loop_
_entity.id
_entity.type
_entity.pdbx_description
1 polymer ?
#
loop_
_entity_poly.entity_id
_entity_poly.type
_entity_poly.pdbx_seq_one_letter_code
_entity_poly.pdbx_strand_id
1 'polypeptide(L)'
;MSALLARFADLLGITQQELLDAVQEHTASEQGSTRVALTVEEAARRLGVGRTTMYALVSSGEVQSVQIGRLRRVPVRALDSYLAAHTQAPASTVALAA
;
A
#
# COMPACT_ATOMS: atom_id res chain seq x y z
N MET A 1 -11.62 -12.14 19.29
CA MET A 1 -10.97 -12.50 18.01
C MET A 1 -11.09 -13.99 17.69
N SER A 2 -11.02 -14.92 18.66
CA SER A 2 -11.12 -16.38 18.38
C SER A 2 -12.52 -16.86 17.94
N ALA A 3 -13.60 -16.29 18.47
CA ALA A 3 -14.96 -16.77 18.15
C ALA A 3 -15.39 -16.58 16.68
N LEU A 4 -14.86 -15.55 16.00
CA LEU A 4 -15.14 -15.29 14.59
C LEU A 4 -14.43 -16.32 13.69
N LEU A 5 -13.18 -16.64 14.03
CA LEU A 5 -12.35 -17.59 13.28
C LEU A 5 -12.87 -19.02 13.39
N ALA A 6 -13.26 -19.45 14.59
CA ALA A 6 -13.88 -20.77 14.79
C ALA A 6 -15.13 -20.94 13.89
N ARG A 7 -15.95 -19.88 13.77
CA ARG A 7 -17.17 -19.89 12.97
C ARG A 7 -16.90 -19.95 11.47
N PHE A 8 -15.83 -19.32 11.00
CA PHE A 8 -15.37 -19.46 9.62
C PHE A 8 -14.79 -20.85 9.34
N ALA A 9 -14.04 -21.41 10.27
CA ALA A 9 -13.50 -22.78 10.15
C ALA A 9 -14.62 -23.81 10.03
N ASP A 10 -15.64 -23.72 10.89
CA ASP A 10 -16.84 -24.57 10.84
C ASP A 10 -17.59 -24.46 9.50
N LEU A 11 -17.73 -23.24 8.95
CA LEU A 11 -18.37 -23.00 7.64
C LEU A 11 -17.60 -23.62 6.47
N LEU A 12 -16.27 -23.68 6.59
CA LEU A 12 -15.37 -24.24 5.59
C LEU A 12 -15.16 -25.75 5.76
N GLY A 13 -15.71 -26.35 6.82
CA GLY A 13 -15.55 -27.78 7.12
C GLY A 13 -14.11 -28.16 7.49
N ILE A 14 -13.31 -27.20 7.94
CA ILE A 14 -11.92 -27.39 8.36
C ILE A 14 -11.76 -26.97 9.82
N THR A 15 -10.71 -27.45 10.48
CA THR A 15 -10.45 -27.05 11.86
C THR A 15 -9.89 -25.62 11.94
N GLN A 16 -10.04 -24.99 13.12
CA GLN A 16 -9.43 -23.69 13.37
C GLN A 16 -7.91 -23.72 13.15
N GLN A 17 -7.23 -24.82 13.50
CA GLN A 17 -5.78 -24.95 13.30
C GLN A 17 -5.42 -25.04 11.82
N GLU A 18 -6.15 -25.80 11.01
CA GLU A 18 -5.92 -25.87 9.56
C GLU A 18 -6.17 -24.52 8.88
N LEU A 19 -7.20 -23.79 9.32
CA LEU A 19 -7.46 -22.42 8.84
C LEU A 19 -6.30 -21.48 9.20
N LEU A 20 -5.76 -21.57 10.41
CA LEU A 20 -4.63 -20.74 10.83
C LEU A 20 -3.37 -21.08 10.02
N ASP A 21 -3.06 -22.36 9.83
CA ASP A 21 -1.91 -22.79 9.04
C ASP A 21 -2.02 -22.31 7.58
N ALA A 22 -3.21 -22.44 6.97
CA ALA A 22 -3.45 -21.95 5.61
C ALA A 22 -3.29 -20.42 5.50
N VAL A 23 -3.79 -19.64 6.48
CA VAL A 23 -3.59 -18.19 6.52
C VAL A 23 -2.11 -17.86 6.75
N GLN A 24 -1.40 -18.62 7.57
CA GLN A 24 0.03 -18.43 7.80
C GLN A 24 0.85 -18.75 6.54
N GLU A 25 0.48 -19.78 5.78
CA GLU A 25 1.13 -20.15 4.51
C GLU A 25 0.91 -19.09 3.42
N HIS A 26 -0.31 -18.54 3.33
CA HIS A 26 -0.64 -17.46 2.40
C HIS A 26 -0.02 -16.13 2.82
N THR A 27 -0.01 -15.81 4.12
CA THR A 27 0.65 -14.58 4.60
C THR A 27 2.18 -14.69 4.50
N ALA A 28 2.80 -15.85 4.67
CA ALA A 28 4.24 -16.01 4.48
C ALA A 28 4.68 -15.78 3.02
N SER A 29 3.80 -16.04 2.04
CA SER A 29 4.06 -15.83 0.61
C SER A 29 3.58 -14.47 0.08
N GLU A 30 2.50 -13.90 0.63
CA GLU A 30 1.96 -12.55 0.35
C GLU A 30 2.68 -11.43 1.11
N GLN A 31 3.46 -11.76 2.15
CA GLN A 31 4.54 -10.90 2.67
C GLN A 31 5.70 -10.87 1.67
N GLY A 32 5.39 -10.77 0.37
CA GLY A 32 6.34 -10.49 -0.69
C GLY A 32 7.07 -9.21 -0.31
N SER A 33 8.34 -9.38 0.07
CA SER A 33 9.25 -8.37 0.63
C SER A 33 8.65 -6.96 0.62
N THR A 34 8.17 -6.47 1.77
CA THR A 34 7.73 -5.07 1.87
C THR A 34 8.97 -4.20 1.68
N ARG A 35 9.28 -3.90 0.42
CA ARG A 35 10.46 -3.11 0.07
C ARG A 35 10.21 -1.71 0.59
N VAL A 36 11.14 -1.23 1.42
CA VAL A 36 11.07 0.11 2.01
C VAL A 36 11.12 1.20 0.90
N ALA A 37 11.74 0.87 -0.24
CA ALA A 37 11.78 1.72 -1.41
C ALA A 37 11.65 0.93 -2.71
N LEU A 38 10.97 1.55 -3.67
CA LEU A 38 10.59 1.01 -4.98
C LEU A 38 11.48 1.59 -6.09
N THR A 39 11.56 0.94 -7.23
CA THR A 39 12.01 1.62 -8.46
C THR A 39 10.98 2.65 -8.92
N VAL A 40 11.36 3.53 -9.85
CA VAL A 40 10.42 4.51 -10.42
C VAL A 40 9.27 3.79 -11.14
N GLU A 41 9.54 2.69 -11.85
CA GLU A 41 8.52 1.90 -12.54
C GLU A 41 7.59 1.17 -11.58
N GLU A 42 8.12 0.63 -10.48
CA GLU A 42 7.31 0.02 -9.42
C GLU A 42 6.39 1.05 -8.75
N ALA A 43 6.92 2.24 -8.47
CA ALA A 43 6.13 3.34 -7.94
C ALA A 43 5.04 3.80 -8.91
N ALA A 44 5.35 3.88 -10.22
CA ALA A 44 4.38 4.20 -11.27
C ALA A 44 3.23 3.19 -11.29
N ARG A 45 3.55 1.89 -11.27
CA ARG A 45 2.54 0.82 -11.20
C ARG A 45 1.69 0.91 -9.93
N ARG A 46 2.32 1.20 -8.78
CA ARG A 46 1.63 1.30 -7.49
C ARG A 46 0.70 2.51 -7.40
N LEU A 47 1.06 3.62 -8.03
CA LEU A 47 0.24 4.83 -8.11
C LEU A 47 -0.79 4.77 -9.26
N GLY A 48 -0.68 3.80 -10.17
CA GLY A 48 -1.57 3.66 -11.32
C GLY A 48 -1.30 4.65 -12.46
N VAL A 49 -0.07 5.18 -12.56
CA VAL A 49 0.32 6.18 -13.58
C VAL A 49 1.32 5.61 -14.58
N GLY A 50 1.42 6.26 -15.75
CA GLY A 50 2.43 5.93 -16.75
C GLY A 50 3.86 6.20 -16.24
N ARG A 51 4.84 5.45 -16.75
CA ARG A 51 6.27 5.62 -16.40
C ARG A 51 6.75 7.05 -16.61
N THR A 52 6.40 7.66 -17.75
CA THR A 52 6.77 9.04 -18.09
C THR A 52 6.28 10.03 -17.04
N THR A 53 5.02 9.91 -16.62
CA THR A 53 4.44 10.75 -15.56
C THR A 53 5.19 10.57 -14.25
N MET A 54 5.49 9.33 -13.86
CA MET A 54 6.24 9.08 -12.63
C MET A 54 7.66 9.66 -12.68
N TYR A 55 8.36 9.53 -13.81
CA TYR A 55 9.67 10.16 -14.01
C TYR A 55 9.58 11.69 -13.91
N ALA A 56 8.52 12.29 -14.46
CA ALA A 56 8.27 13.73 -14.36
C ALA A 56 8.08 14.15 -12.89
N LEU A 57 7.20 13.48 -12.14
CA LEU A 57 6.94 13.75 -10.71
C LEU A 57 8.21 13.61 -9.83
N VAL A 58 9.05 12.63 -10.15
CA VAL A 58 10.32 12.42 -9.45
C VAL A 58 11.34 13.49 -9.83
N SER A 59 11.35 13.93 -11.09
CA SER A 59 12.25 14.99 -11.57
C SER A 59 11.86 16.38 -11.10
N SER A 60 10.55 16.66 -10.97
CA SER A 60 10.01 17.90 -10.42
C SER A 60 10.16 17.99 -8.91
N GLY A 61 10.40 16.84 -8.24
CA GLY A 61 10.54 16.76 -6.80
C GLY A 61 9.20 16.67 -6.06
N GLU A 62 8.08 16.60 -6.77
CA GLU A 62 6.74 16.38 -6.20
C GLU A 62 6.64 15.02 -5.50
N VAL A 63 7.29 13.99 -6.05
CA VAL A 63 7.48 12.71 -5.37
C VAL A 63 8.93 12.61 -4.89
N GLN A 64 9.09 12.53 -3.56
CA GLN A 64 10.41 12.37 -2.95
C GLN A 64 11.07 11.06 -3.42
N SER A 65 12.35 11.15 -3.75
CA SER A 65 13.17 10.00 -4.13
C SER A 65 14.56 10.10 -3.52
N VAL A 66 15.18 8.95 -3.31
CA VAL A 66 16.53 8.80 -2.76
C VAL A 66 17.43 8.19 -3.82
N GLN A 67 18.61 8.77 -4.00
CA GLN A 67 19.65 8.21 -4.85
C GLN A 67 20.58 7.33 -4.03
N ILE A 68 20.67 6.05 -4.40
CA ILE A 68 21.57 5.06 -3.80
C ILE A 68 22.59 4.69 -4.87
N GLY A 69 23.74 5.38 -4.85
CA GLY A 69 24.76 5.29 -5.91
C GLY A 69 24.20 5.74 -7.26
N ARG A 70 24.09 4.81 -8.21
CA ARG A 70 23.51 5.05 -9.55
C ARG A 70 22.01 4.79 -9.62
N LEU A 71 21.43 4.19 -8.58
CA LEU A 71 20.04 3.77 -8.57
C LEU A 71 19.18 4.83 -7.91
N ARG A 72 18.09 5.21 -8.59
CA ARG A 72 17.03 6.01 -7.96
C ARG A 72 15.99 5.08 -7.34
N ARG A 73 15.57 5.41 -6.11
CA ARG A 73 14.58 4.67 -5.35
C ARG A 73 13.54 5.63 -4.78
N VAL A 74 12.28 5.22 -4.83
CA VAL A 74 11.13 5.98 -4.31
C VAL A 74 10.69 5.30 -3.01
N PRO A 75 10.85 5.92 -1.84
CA PRO A 75 10.33 5.39 -0.59
C PRO A 75 8.82 5.18 -0.69
N VAL A 76 8.28 4.09 -0.15
CA VAL A 76 6.83 3.82 -0.20
C VAL A 76 6.04 4.97 0.42
N ARG A 77 6.49 5.46 1.58
CA ARG A 77 5.92 6.63 2.29
C ARG A 77 5.84 7.91 1.44
N ALA A 78 6.69 8.05 0.42
CA ALA A 78 6.67 9.22 -0.45
C ALA A 78 5.42 9.24 -1.34
N LEU A 79 4.91 8.07 -1.73
CA LEU A 79 3.65 7.96 -2.48
C LEU A 79 2.46 8.35 -1.60
N ASP A 80 2.42 7.86 -0.36
CA ASP A 80 1.37 8.20 0.60
C ASP A 80 1.37 9.71 0.88
N SER A 81 2.55 10.30 1.05
CA SER A 81 2.71 11.74 1.26
C SER A 81 2.26 12.56 0.05
N TYR A 82 2.60 12.10 -1.16
CA TYR A 82 2.17 12.72 -2.40
C TYR A 82 0.63 12.73 -2.51
N LEU A 83 -0.01 11.58 -2.29
CA LEU A 83 -1.48 11.48 -2.32
C LEU A 83 -2.12 12.34 -1.23
N ALA A 84 -1.60 12.31 -0.01
CA ALA A 84 -2.11 13.13 1.09
C ALA A 84 -2.07 14.64 0.76
N ALA A 85 -1.01 15.10 0.11
CA ALA A 85 -0.88 16.50 -0.32
C ALA A 85 -1.84 16.90 -1.46
N HIS A 86 -2.39 15.93 -2.20
CA HIS A 86 -3.26 16.17 -3.37
C HIS A 86 -4.71 15.71 -3.15
N THR A 87 -5.00 15.07 -2.02
CA THR A 87 -6.34 14.60 -1.65
C THR A 87 -6.97 15.55 -0.62
N GLN A 88 -6.71 16.86 -0.69
CA GLN A 88 -7.56 17.83 -0.01
C GLN A 88 -9.00 17.62 -0.52
N ALA A 89 -9.77 16.82 0.22
CA ALA A 89 -11.21 16.93 0.21
C ALA A 89 -11.52 18.37 0.59
N PRO A 90 -12.43 19.08 -0.11
CA PRO A 90 -13.01 20.27 0.51
C PRO A 90 -13.48 19.81 1.88
N ALA A 91 -12.98 20.44 2.94
CA ALA A 91 -13.52 20.23 4.26
C ALA A 91 -15.01 20.53 4.13
N SER A 92 -15.82 19.48 3.98
CA SER A 92 -17.26 19.60 3.89
C SER A 92 -17.67 20.11 5.25
N THR A 93 -17.82 21.43 5.30
CA THR A 93 -18.52 22.20 6.32
C THR A 93 -19.94 21.69 6.38
N VAL A 94 -20.15 20.48 6.92
CA VAL A 94 -21.43 20.09 7.49
C VAL A 94 -21.36 20.45 8.97
N ALA A 95 -21.19 21.74 9.18
CA ALA A 95 -21.36 22.44 10.45
C ALA A 95 -22.10 23.74 10.14
N LEU A 96 -23.32 23.64 9.61
CA LEU A 96 -24.39 24.64 9.76
C LEU A 96 -25.71 24.14 9.14
N ALA A 97 -26.55 23.53 9.98
CA ALA A 97 -28.02 23.53 9.90
C ALA A 97 -28.45 22.75 11.17
N ALA A 98 -28.71 23.46 12.27
CA ALA A 98 -30.03 24.01 12.59
C ALA A 98 -30.99 22.89 12.99
#